data_AF-A0A3A4ZYX1-F1
#
_entry.id   AF-A0A3A4ZYX1-F1
#
_cell.length_a   1.000
_cell.length_b   1.000
_cell.length_c   1.000
_cell.angle_alpha   90.00
_cell.angle_beta   90.00
_cell.angle_gamma   90.00
#
_symmetry.space_group_name_H-M   'P 1'
#
loop_
_entity.id
_entity.type
_entity.pdbx_description
1 polymer ?
#
loop_
_entity_poly.entity_id
_entity_poly.type
_entity_poly.pdbx_seq_one_letter_code
_entity_poly.pdbx_strand_id
1 'polypeptide(L)'
;MTPKGKVYIEERKKSAQAKLDSRRAMLKDKGLGDDAIRKDAAVRRLKAEVRKADSRLSSIAAQEKQIEDLSKAKAEKMAAKAEKKAAGKQPKKAAKEAAQPEKKEKKPKKEKAEKQAKAKEKKGGASEEKKPAPEEQPAAE
;
A
#
# COMPACT_ATOMS: atom_id res chain seq x y z
N MET A 1 -5.60 5.42 -4.96
CA MET A 1 -5.05 6.79 -5.10
C MET A 1 -6.17 7.72 -5.53
N THR A 2 -6.27 8.95 -5.01
CA THR A 2 -7.24 9.92 -5.56
C THR A 2 -6.67 10.59 -6.81
N PRO A 3 -7.49 10.98 -7.81
CA PRO A 3 -7.02 11.66 -9.01
C PRO A 3 -6.23 12.95 -8.69
N LYS A 4 -6.66 13.67 -7.65
CA LYS A 4 -5.96 14.86 -7.11
C LYS A 4 -4.53 14.54 -6.65
N GLY A 5 -4.28 13.36 -6.10
CA GLY A 5 -2.95 12.94 -5.67
C GLY A 5 -1.99 12.72 -6.84
N LYS A 6 -2.48 12.22 -7.98
CA LYS A 6 -1.68 12.03 -9.20
C LYS A 6 -1.26 13.38 -9.79
N VAL A 7 -2.21 14.31 -9.93
CA VAL A 7 -1.95 15.68 -10.41
C VAL A 7 -0.90 16.39 -9.54
N TYR A 8 -1.04 16.31 -8.22
CA TYR A 8 -0.07 16.91 -7.30
C TYR A 8 1.35 16.36 -7.49
N ILE A 9 1.50 15.05 -7.73
CA ILE A 9 2.82 14.44 -7.95
C ILE A 9 3.40 14.91 -9.29
N GLU A 10 2.58 15.04 -10.33
CA GLU A 10 3.00 15.57 -11.64
C GLU A 10 3.44 17.03 -11.55
N GLU A 11 2.68 17.87 -10.86
CA GLU A 11 3.04 19.28 -10.61
C GLU A 11 4.34 19.40 -9.83
N ARG A 12 4.53 18.55 -8.80
CA ARG A 12 5.77 18.50 -8.04
C ARG A 12 6.95 18.06 -8.91
N LYS A 13 6.76 17.08 -9.80
CA LYS A 13 7.77 16.68 -10.78
C LYS A 13 8.15 17.85 -11.70
N LYS A 14 7.15 18.51 -12.31
CA LYS A 14 7.36 19.66 -13.20
C LYS A 14 8.10 20.79 -12.50
N SER A 15 7.68 21.12 -11.28
CA SER A 15 8.31 22.17 -10.46
C SER A 15 9.76 21.83 -10.10
N ALA A 16 10.03 20.58 -9.73
CA ALA A 16 11.39 20.13 -9.41
C ALA A 16 12.28 20.13 -10.66
N GLN A 17 11.76 19.74 -11.81
CA GLN A 17 12.47 19.75 -13.09
C GLN A 17 12.82 21.18 -13.51
N ALA A 18 11.86 22.11 -13.46
CA ALA A 18 12.11 23.52 -13.77
C ALA A 18 13.21 24.10 -12.87
N LYS A 19 13.14 23.85 -11.55
CA LYS A 19 14.18 24.29 -10.60
C LYS A 19 15.55 23.69 -10.90
N LEU A 20 15.58 22.42 -11.32
CA LEU A 20 16.81 21.71 -11.68
C LEU A 20 17.47 22.36 -12.90
N ASP A 21 16.68 22.67 -13.91
CA ASP A 21 17.17 23.27 -15.15
C ASP A 21 17.62 24.72 -14.92
N SER A 22 16.86 25.52 -14.15
CA SER A 22 17.29 26.86 -13.72
C SER A 22 18.59 26.81 -12.92
N ARG A 23 18.73 25.86 -11.98
CA ARG A 23 19.96 25.73 -11.18
C ARG A 23 21.16 25.36 -12.04
N ARG A 24 20.97 24.47 -13.02
CA ARG A 24 22.03 24.10 -13.97
C ARG A 24 22.46 25.28 -14.83
N ALA A 25 21.51 26.05 -15.38
CA ALA A 25 21.81 27.26 -16.14
C ALA A 25 22.63 28.23 -15.29
N MET A 26 22.16 28.56 -14.08
CA MET A 26 22.88 29.46 -13.16
C MET A 26 24.30 28.98 -12.81
N LEU A 27 24.54 27.67 -12.72
CA LEU A 27 25.87 27.14 -12.43
C LEU A 27 26.79 27.17 -13.66
N LYS A 28 26.23 26.97 -14.86
CA LYS A 28 26.96 27.13 -16.13
C LYS A 28 27.35 28.59 -16.36
N ASP A 29 26.45 29.53 -16.08
CA ASP A 29 26.71 30.97 -16.19
C ASP A 29 27.81 31.42 -15.23
N LYS A 30 27.98 30.72 -14.10
CA LYS A 30 29.07 30.92 -13.14
C LYS A 30 30.39 30.26 -13.57
N GLY A 31 30.45 29.64 -14.74
CA GLY A 31 31.64 28.97 -15.26
C GLY A 31 31.97 27.64 -14.59
N LEU A 32 31.04 27.00 -13.86
CA LEU A 32 31.29 25.67 -13.33
C LEU A 32 31.22 24.62 -14.44
N GLY A 33 32.22 23.74 -14.48
CA GLY A 33 32.22 22.56 -15.35
C GLY A 33 31.16 21.52 -14.94
N ASP A 34 30.78 20.67 -15.88
CA ASP A 34 29.69 19.69 -15.69
C ASP A 34 29.92 18.74 -14.50
N ASP A 35 31.16 18.35 -14.19
CA ASP A 35 31.45 17.51 -13.03
C ASP A 35 31.22 18.21 -11.70
N ALA A 36 31.52 19.52 -11.61
CA ALA A 36 31.20 20.30 -10.43
C ALA A 36 29.68 20.49 -10.28
N ILE A 37 28.96 20.72 -11.40
CA ILE A 37 27.50 20.81 -11.43
C ILE A 37 26.85 19.48 -11.00
N ARG A 38 27.41 18.34 -11.39
CA ARG A 38 26.92 17.01 -10.98
C ARG A 38 27.07 16.79 -9.47
N LYS A 39 28.14 17.34 -8.87
CA LYS A 39 28.44 17.23 -7.43
C LYS A 39 27.66 18.26 -6.58
N ASP A 40 27.13 19.33 -7.18
CA ASP A 40 26.30 20.32 -6.49
C ASP A 40 25.14 19.65 -5.71
N ALA A 41 25.02 20.02 -4.43
CA ALA A 41 24.07 19.39 -3.52
C ALA A 41 22.61 19.70 -3.92
N ALA A 42 22.33 20.90 -4.42
CA ALA A 42 20.98 21.28 -4.85
C ALA A 42 20.58 20.51 -6.12
N VAL A 43 21.48 20.36 -7.09
CA VAL A 43 21.25 19.53 -8.29
C VAL A 43 20.97 18.08 -7.92
N ARG A 44 21.74 17.49 -7.01
CA ARG A 44 21.52 16.12 -6.53
C ARG A 44 20.17 15.96 -5.82
N ARG A 45 19.81 16.91 -4.95
CA ARG A 45 18.52 16.92 -4.26
C ARG A 45 17.34 17.03 -5.25
N LEU A 46 17.40 17.98 -6.18
CA LEU A 46 16.33 18.17 -7.17
C LEU A 46 16.18 16.94 -8.08
N LYS A 47 17.29 16.31 -8.49
CA LYS A 47 17.25 15.02 -9.22
C LYS A 47 16.56 13.92 -8.40
N ALA A 48 16.87 13.83 -7.11
CA ALA A 48 16.24 12.85 -6.24
C ALA A 48 14.73 13.10 -6.10
N GLU A 49 14.30 14.36 -6.04
CA GLU A 49 12.87 14.71 -6.01
C GLU A 49 12.15 14.31 -7.31
N VAL A 50 12.75 14.53 -8.47
CA VAL A 50 12.23 14.07 -9.76
C VAL A 50 12.09 12.55 -9.79
N ARG A 51 13.16 11.82 -9.44
CA ARG A 51 13.14 10.34 -9.38
C ARG A 51 12.08 9.80 -8.42
N LYS A 52 11.88 10.47 -7.27
CA LYS A 52 10.85 10.09 -6.29
C LYS A 52 9.45 10.29 -6.85
N ALA A 53 9.23 11.37 -7.60
CA ALA A 53 7.95 11.61 -8.27
C ALA A 53 7.70 10.55 -9.37
N ASP A 54 8.70 10.23 -10.17
CA ASP A 54 8.61 9.20 -11.22
C ASP A 54 8.31 7.81 -10.65
N SER A 55 9.02 7.41 -9.60
CA SER A 55 8.77 6.15 -8.92
C SER A 55 7.32 6.07 -8.41
N ARG A 56 6.81 7.15 -7.82
CA ARG A 56 5.42 7.20 -7.36
C ARG A 56 4.42 7.12 -8.50
N LEU A 57 4.63 7.85 -9.61
CA LEU A 57 3.77 7.78 -10.78
C LEU A 57 3.75 6.38 -11.40
N SER A 58 4.91 5.73 -11.47
CA SER A 58 5.01 4.34 -11.93
C SER A 58 4.25 3.37 -11.02
N SER A 59 4.33 3.53 -9.69
CA SER A 59 3.57 2.69 -8.77
C SER A 59 2.07 2.90 -8.89
N ILE A 60 1.62 4.14 -9.10
CA ILE A 60 0.21 4.45 -9.36
C ILE A 60 -0.24 3.76 -10.65
N ALA A 61 0.53 3.87 -11.73
CA ALA A 61 0.20 3.23 -13.01
C ALA A 61 0.12 1.69 -12.87
N ALA A 62 0.99 1.08 -12.07
CA ALA A 62 0.93 -0.36 -11.80
C ALA A 62 -0.34 -0.73 -11.01
N GLN A 63 -0.73 0.07 -10.00
CA GLN A 63 -1.96 -0.13 -9.25
C GLN A 63 -3.21 0.04 -10.13
N GLU A 64 -3.22 1.05 -11.01
CA GLU A 64 -4.30 1.29 -11.97
C GLU A 64 -4.52 0.07 -12.87
N LYS A 65 -3.44 -0.52 -13.41
CA LYS A 65 -3.52 -1.76 -14.20
C LYS A 65 -4.07 -2.95 -13.41
N GLN A 66 -3.57 -3.16 -12.18
CA GLN A 66 -4.08 -4.24 -11.33
C GLN A 66 -5.57 -4.12 -11.02
N ILE A 67 -6.05 -2.90 -10.79
CA ILE A 67 -7.48 -2.63 -10.56
C ILE A 67 -8.29 -2.94 -11.82
N GLU A 68 -7.80 -2.52 -12.98
CA GLU A 68 -8.43 -2.80 -14.28
C GLU A 68 -8.55 -4.31 -14.54
N ASP A 69 -7.47 -5.06 -14.37
CA ASP A 69 -7.45 -6.52 -14.55
C ASP A 69 -8.41 -7.23 -13.59
N LEU A 70 -8.42 -6.82 -12.31
CA LEU A 70 -9.34 -7.35 -11.31
C LEU A 70 -10.80 -7.03 -11.65
N SER A 71 -11.08 -5.86 -12.23
CA SER A 71 -12.43 -5.47 -12.64
C SER A 71 -12.92 -6.32 -13.83
N LYS A 72 -12.06 -6.57 -14.82
CA LYS A 72 -12.35 -7.45 -15.96
C LYS A 72 -12.62 -8.88 -15.50
N ALA A 73 -11.73 -9.43 -14.66
CA ALA A 73 -11.90 -10.78 -14.12
C ALA A 73 -13.17 -10.92 -13.26
N LYS A 74 -13.58 -9.87 -12.54
CA LYS A 74 -14.86 -9.86 -11.81
C LYS A 74 -16.06 -9.80 -12.75
N ALA A 75 -16.01 -8.97 -13.79
CA ALA A 75 -17.06 -8.88 -14.79
C ALA A 75 -17.28 -10.21 -15.52
N GLU A 76 -16.19 -10.86 -15.95
CA GLU A 76 -16.23 -12.17 -16.59
C GLU A 76 -16.81 -13.25 -15.66
N LYS A 77 -16.38 -13.28 -14.39
CA LYS A 77 -16.93 -14.22 -13.39
C LYS A 77 -18.41 -13.99 -13.11
N MET A 78 -18.84 -12.72 -13.07
CA MET A 78 -20.25 -12.37 -12.88
C MET A 78 -21.09 -12.76 -14.10
N ALA A 79 -20.59 -12.52 -15.31
CA ALA A 79 -21.21 -12.94 -16.56
C ALA A 79 -21.34 -14.47 -16.62
N ALA A 80 -20.26 -15.21 -16.37
CA ALA A 80 -20.27 -16.67 -16.34
C ALA A 80 -21.21 -17.24 -15.26
N LYS A 81 -21.32 -16.58 -14.11
CA LYS A 81 -22.27 -16.97 -13.05
C LYS A 81 -23.72 -16.66 -13.43
N ALA A 82 -23.96 -15.56 -14.15
CA ALA A 82 -25.28 -15.22 -14.69
C ALA A 82 -25.71 -16.21 -15.78
N GLU A 83 -24.83 -16.57 -16.72
CA GLU A 83 -25.08 -17.60 -17.73
C GLU A 83 -25.36 -18.96 -17.10
N LYS A 84 -24.56 -19.41 -16.12
CA LYS A 84 -24.83 -20.66 -15.41
C LYS A 84 -26.18 -20.66 -14.67
N LYS A 85 -26.58 -19.52 -14.10
CA LYS A 85 -27.91 -19.36 -13.47
C LYS A 85 -29.05 -19.33 -14.50
N ALA A 86 -28.82 -18.81 -15.69
CA ALA A 86 -29.79 -18.80 -16.78
C ALA A 86 -29.95 -20.20 -17.40
N ALA A 87 -28.84 -20.92 -17.61
CA ALA A 87 -28.84 -22.30 -18.10
C ALA A 87 -29.47 -23.29 -17.10
N GLY A 88 -29.34 -23.03 -15.79
CA GLY A 88 -30.03 -23.80 -14.74
C GLY A 88 -31.53 -23.50 -14.60
N LYS A 89 -32.04 -22.45 -15.25
CA LYS A 89 -33.46 -22.12 -15.34
C LYS A 89 -34.03 -22.54 -16.69
N GLN A 90 -33.86 -23.81 -17.06
CA GLN A 90 -34.82 -24.41 -18.00
C GLN A 90 -36.17 -24.54 -17.28
N PRO A 91 -37.28 -24.03 -17.86
CA PRO A 91 -38.60 -24.18 -17.30
C PRO A 91 -39.04 -25.65 -17.43
N LYS A 92 -38.83 -26.46 -16.38
CA LYS A 92 -39.64 -27.66 -16.15
C LYS A 92 -41.07 -27.21 -15.81
N LYS A 93 -41.85 -26.83 -16.81
CA LYS A 93 -43.30 -26.89 -16.70
C LYS A 93 -43.73 -28.35 -16.86
N ALA A 94 -44.60 -28.76 -15.96
CA ALA A 94 -45.41 -29.97 -15.94
C ALA A 94 -44.70 -31.30 -15.64
N ALA A 95 -44.64 -31.66 -14.35
CA ALA A 95 -45.26 -32.90 -13.88
C ALA A 95 -45.30 -32.95 -12.34
N LYS A 96 -46.52 -33.18 -11.83
CA LYS A 96 -46.88 -33.66 -10.49
C LYS A 96 -46.73 -32.72 -9.30
N GLU A 97 -47.80 -31.94 -9.15
CA GLU A 97 -48.68 -31.96 -7.97
C GLU A 97 -48.58 -33.24 -7.09
N ALA A 98 -48.75 -33.01 -5.78
CA ALA A 98 -48.95 -33.97 -4.68
C ALA A 98 -47.72 -34.66 -4.07
N ALA A 99 -47.16 -34.04 -3.02
CA ALA A 99 -47.08 -34.68 -1.69
C ALA A 99 -46.68 -33.64 -0.62
N GLN A 100 -47.55 -33.51 0.37
CA GLN A 100 -47.44 -32.67 1.56
C GLN A 100 -46.37 -33.18 2.57
N PRO A 101 -46.10 -32.42 3.66
CA PRO A 101 -44.84 -32.44 4.41
C PRO A 101 -44.88 -33.30 5.68
N GLU A 102 -43.76 -33.92 6.03
CA GLU A 102 -43.46 -34.41 7.39
C GLU A 102 -42.03 -33.99 7.75
N LYS A 103 -41.82 -32.99 8.63
CA LYS A 103 -41.79 -33.07 10.11
C LYS A 103 -40.59 -33.84 10.68
N LYS A 104 -39.99 -33.18 11.70
CA LYS A 104 -39.15 -33.66 12.81
C LYS A 104 -37.62 -33.52 12.65
N GLU A 105 -37.03 -32.53 13.35
CA GLU A 105 -36.43 -32.64 14.72
C GLU A 105 -34.93 -32.97 14.57
N LYS A 106 -33.91 -32.35 15.18
CA LYS A 106 -33.73 -31.52 16.40
C LYS A 106 -32.35 -30.83 16.28
N LYS A 107 -32.23 -29.59 16.78
CA LYS A 107 -30.97 -29.08 17.37
C LYS A 107 -30.91 -29.57 18.83
N PRO A 108 -29.71 -29.79 19.40
CA PRO A 108 -29.25 -28.82 20.39
C PRO A 108 -27.75 -28.47 20.33
N LYS A 109 -27.47 -27.27 20.83
CA LYS A 109 -26.16 -26.69 21.18
C LYS A 109 -25.47 -27.49 22.30
N LYS A 110 -24.13 -27.64 22.25
CA LYS A 110 -23.14 -27.20 23.27
C LYS A 110 -21.84 -28.02 23.18
N GLU A 111 -20.73 -27.32 22.92
CA GLU A 111 -19.50 -27.34 23.74
C GLU A 111 -18.64 -26.14 23.27
N LYS A 112 -18.61 -25.04 24.03
CA LYS A 112 -17.52 -24.66 24.97
C LYS A 112 -16.13 -24.77 24.31
N ALA A 113 -15.52 -23.67 23.89
CA ALA A 113 -14.84 -22.68 24.73
C ALA A 113 -13.74 -23.31 25.60
N GLU A 114 -12.58 -23.60 25.01
CA GLU A 114 -11.30 -23.69 25.74
C GLU A 114 -10.11 -23.57 24.79
N LYS A 115 -9.59 -22.34 24.61
CA LYS A 115 -8.17 -22.04 24.28
C LYS A 115 -7.94 -20.52 24.15
N GLN A 116 -8.25 -19.80 25.22
CA GLN A 116 -7.49 -18.63 25.62
C GLN A 116 -7.11 -18.82 27.09
N ALA A 117 -5.90 -18.38 27.44
CA ALA A 117 -5.26 -18.43 28.76
C ALA A 117 -4.48 -19.72 29.12
N LYS A 118 -3.28 -19.89 28.53
CA LYS A 118 -2.05 -20.31 29.25
C LYS A 118 -0.81 -19.93 28.41
N ALA A 119 -0.29 -18.70 28.60
CA ALA A 119 1.13 -18.33 28.46
C ALA A 119 1.34 -16.82 28.75
N LYS A 120 0.76 -16.32 29.85
CA LYS A 120 1.36 -15.23 30.62
C LYS A 120 1.73 -15.87 31.96
N GLU A 121 2.89 -15.48 32.50
CA GLU A 121 3.50 -15.91 33.78
C GLU A 121 4.42 -17.15 33.78
N LYS A 122 5.64 -16.97 33.26
CA LYS A 122 6.84 -16.97 34.11
C LYS A 122 7.54 -15.63 33.85
N LYS A 123 7.58 -14.70 34.82
CA LYS A 123 8.63 -14.58 35.86
C LYS A 123 10.02 -14.81 35.26
N GLY A 124 10.95 -13.86 35.27
CA GLY A 124 11.13 -12.67 36.08
C GLY A 124 12.63 -12.50 36.34
N GLY A 125 13.08 -11.27 36.60
CA GLY A 125 14.46 -10.93 36.99
C GLY A 125 15.14 -10.06 35.91
N ALA A 126 15.11 -8.72 35.99
CA ALA A 126 15.77 -7.84 36.97
C ALA A 126 17.30 -7.77 36.78
N SER A 127 17.72 -6.71 36.08
CA SER A 127 18.99 -5.96 36.17
C SER A 127 18.71 -4.72 35.30
N GLU A 128 18.48 -3.51 35.82
CA GLU A 128 19.31 -2.74 36.77
C GLU A 128 20.77 -2.92 36.34
N GLU A 129 21.47 -1.96 35.74
CA GLU A 129 21.67 -0.58 36.14
C GLU A 129 22.66 0.06 35.14
N LYS A 130 22.92 1.37 35.28
CA LYS A 130 24.00 2.18 34.67
C LYS A 130 23.73 2.91 33.34
N LYS A 131 22.94 3.96 33.44
CA LYS A 131 23.41 5.36 33.34
C LYS A 131 22.83 6.11 34.56
N PRO A 132 23.49 7.11 35.19
CA PRO A 132 24.05 8.27 34.48
C PRO A 132 25.28 9.01 35.09
N ALA A 133 25.97 9.79 34.22
CA ALA A 133 26.64 11.08 34.47
C ALA A 133 27.81 11.13 35.49
N PRO A 134 28.42 12.31 35.76
CA PRO A 134 29.21 13.21 34.90
C PRO A 134 30.60 13.49 35.51
N GLU A 135 31.62 13.89 34.73
CA GLU A 135 32.76 14.61 35.32
C GLU A 135 33.40 15.59 34.32
N GLU A 136 33.22 16.85 34.68
CA GLU A 136 33.99 18.06 34.37
C GLU A 136 35.49 17.78 34.67
N GLN A 137 36.50 18.29 33.96
CA GLN A 137 37.04 19.62 34.24
C GLN A 137 38.19 20.05 33.28
N PRO A 138 38.55 21.35 33.29
CA PRO A 138 39.41 22.04 32.32
C PRO A 138 40.86 22.28 32.82
N ALA A 139 41.79 22.56 31.90
CA ALA A 139 43.06 23.30 32.10
C ALA A 139 43.64 23.56 30.69
N ALA A 140 43.84 24.79 30.18
CA ALA A 140 44.82 25.80 30.60
C ALA A 140 46.28 25.29 30.55
N GLU A 141 46.95 25.52 29.41
CA GLU A 141 48.33 26.04 29.33
C GLU A 141 48.55 26.70 27.96
#